data_AF-A0A133YPZ0-F1
#
_entry.id   AF-A0A133YPZ0-F1
#
_cell.length_a   1.000
_cell.length_b   1.000
_cell.length_c   1.000
_cell.angle_alpha   90.00
_cell.angle_beta   90.00
_cell.angle_gamma   90.00
#
_symmetry.space_group_name_H-M   'P 1'
#
loop_
_entity.id
_entity.type
_entity.pdbx_description
1 polymer ?
#
loop_
_entity_poly.entity_id
_entity_poly.type
_entity_poly.pdbx_seq_one_letter_code
_entity_poly.pdbx_strand_id
1 'polypeptide(L)'
;MKGFAMLKIGKVGWIEKEAPKCGPLDALVKPIAIAPCTSDVHTVWEGAVGERTNMILGHECCGEIVKVGELVKDFKPAIEFLFQQLLRIGIL
;
A
#
# COMPACT_ATOMS: atom_id res chain seq x y z
N MET A 1 3.14 10.54 6.79
CA MET A 1 2.27 9.36 6.93
C MET A 1 3.12 8.24 7.44
N LYS A 2 2.64 7.58 8.48
CA LYS A 2 3.36 6.50 9.15
C LYS A 2 3.06 5.17 8.45
N GLY A 3 4.09 4.39 8.16
CA GLY A 3 3.94 3.06 7.56
C GLY A 3 4.93 2.05 8.14
N PHE A 4 4.55 0.77 8.16
CA PHE A 4 5.44 -0.32 8.54
C PHE A 4 6.21 -0.81 7.32
N ALA A 5 7.54 -0.79 7.38
CA ALA A 5 8.38 -0.92 6.21
C ALA A 5 9.52 -1.92 6.40
N MET A 6 9.95 -2.51 5.28
CA MET A 6 11.26 -3.10 5.10
C MET A 6 12.29 -1.97 5.00
N LEU A 7 13.18 -1.89 5.99
CA LEU A 7 14.27 -0.91 6.01
C LEU A 7 15.44 -1.36 5.14
N LYS A 8 15.71 -2.67 5.18
CA LYS A 8 16.65 -3.44 4.38
C LYS A 8 16.37 -4.93 4.57
N ILE A 9 17.05 -5.82 3.85
CA ILE A 9 17.00 -7.27 4.13
C ILE A 9 17.28 -7.55 5.61
N GLY A 10 16.39 -8.35 6.22
CA GLY A 10 16.43 -8.74 7.63
C GLY A 10 16.02 -7.67 8.63
N LYS A 11 15.51 -6.50 8.20
CA LYS A 11 15.12 -5.43 9.12
C LYS A 11 13.83 -4.72 8.72
N VAL A 12 12.90 -4.67 9.66
CA VAL A 12 11.62 -3.93 9.55
C VAL A 12 11.52 -2.83 10.60
N GLY A 13 10.65 -1.86 10.36
CA GLY A 13 10.36 -0.81 11.32
C GLY A 13 9.32 0.18 10.82
N TRP A 14 8.83 1.01 11.74
CA TRP A 14 7.96 2.14 11.41
C TRP A 14 8.77 3.30 10.84
N ILE A 15 8.29 3.87 9.75
CA ILE A 15 8.87 5.06 9.10
C ILE A 15 7.80 6.12 8.85
N GLU A 16 8.24 7.35 8.63
CA GLU A 16 7.42 8.43 8.10
C GLU A 16 7.77 8.68 6.62
N LYS A 17 6.74 8.91 5.79
CA LYS A 17 6.86 9.34 4.39
C LYS A 17 5.88 10.46 4.08
N GLU A 18 6.13 11.22 3.02
CA GLU A 18 5.10 12.07 2.44
C GLU A 18 3.92 11.22 1.94
N ALA A 19 2.71 11.76 2.06
CA ALA A 19 1.54 11.09 1.48
C ALA A 19 1.68 11.01 -0.06
N PRO A 20 1.32 9.88 -0.69
CA PRO A 20 1.40 9.75 -2.14
C PRO A 20 0.51 10.77 -2.85
N LYS A 21 0.96 11.20 -4.03
CA LYS A 21 0.16 12.05 -4.92
C LYS A 21 -0.85 11.19 -5.67
N CYS A 22 -2.08 11.67 -5.76
CA CYS A 22 -3.13 11.05 -6.58
C CYS A 22 -3.04 11.60 -8.00
N GLY A 23 -2.61 10.79 -8.96
CA GLY A 23 -2.64 11.11 -10.38
C GLY A 23 -4.06 11.03 -10.97
N PRO A 24 -4.23 11.37 -12.26
CA PRO A 24 -5.54 11.48 -12.90
C PRO A 24 -6.35 10.17 -12.95
N LEU A 25 -5.69 9.02 -12.93
CA LEU A 25 -6.31 7.69 -12.99
C LEU A 25 -6.18 6.90 -11.67
N ASP A 26 -5.59 7.52 -10.64
CA ASP A 26 -5.31 6.85 -9.38
C ASP A 26 -6.46 7.02 -8.38
N ALA A 27 -6.48 6.17 -7.36
CA ALA A 27 -7.22 6.42 -6.14
C ALA A 27 -6.27 6.38 -4.95
N LEU A 28 -6.60 7.12 -3.90
CA LEU A 28 -5.97 7.01 -2.60
C LEU A 28 -6.95 6.32 -1.65
N VAL A 29 -6.46 5.27 -1.00
CA VAL A 29 -7.27 4.42 -0.12
C VAL A 29 -6.68 4.44 1.28
N LYS A 30 -7.52 4.71 2.27
CA LYS A 30 -7.19 4.57 3.68
C LYS A 30 -7.57 3.16 4.14
N PRO A 31 -6.62 2.34 4.64
CA PRO A 31 -6.91 0.98 5.06
C PRO A 31 -7.81 0.97 6.31
N ILE A 32 -8.81 0.08 6.31
CA ILE A 32 -9.70 -0.24 7.44
C ILE A 32 -9.30 -1.59 8.04
N ALA A 33 -9.02 -2.57 7.17
CA ALA A 33 -8.53 -3.89 7.54
C ALA A 33 -7.36 -4.27 6.65
N ILE A 34 -6.37 -4.96 7.21
CA ILE A 34 -5.18 -5.44 6.51
C ILE A 34 -4.86 -6.87 6.96
N ALA A 35 -4.19 -7.63 6.10
CA ALA A 35 -3.65 -8.94 6.43
C ALA A 35 -2.17 -9.04 6.03
N PRO A 36 -1.31 -9.70 6.84
CA PRO A 36 0.05 -10.00 6.46
C PRO A 36 0.11 -11.24 5.54
N CYS A 37 1.12 -11.29 4.67
CA CYS A 37 1.34 -12.41 3.75
C CYS A 37 2.72 -13.03 3.92
N THR A 38 2.84 -14.33 3.71
CA THR A 38 4.14 -15.04 3.69
C THR A 38 5.08 -14.47 2.64
N SER A 39 4.57 -13.89 1.55
CA SER A 39 5.40 -13.21 0.54
C SER A 39 6.21 -12.04 1.10
N ASP A 40 5.67 -11.29 2.07
CA ASP A 40 6.45 -10.25 2.76
C ASP A 40 7.54 -10.87 3.63
N VAL A 41 7.32 -12.09 4.13
CA VAL A 41 8.34 -12.85 4.87
C VAL A 41 9.51 -13.23 3.96
N HIS A 42 9.22 -13.84 2.82
CA HIS A 42 10.25 -14.15 1.82
C HIS A 42 10.97 -12.87 1.31
N THR A 43 10.24 -11.77 1.17
CA THR A 43 10.79 -10.48 0.73
C THR A 43 11.78 -9.90 1.73
N VAL A 44 11.40 -9.81 3.01
CA VAL A 44 12.20 -9.15 4.04
C VAL A 44 13.35 -10.04 4.51
N TRP A 45 13.08 -11.31 4.83
CA TRP A 45 14.05 -12.15 5.55
C TRP A 45 14.93 -12.99 4.61
N GLU A 46 14.43 -13.34 3.43
CA GLU A 46 15.17 -14.16 2.46
C GLU A 46 15.69 -13.33 1.27
N GLY A 47 15.21 -12.09 1.11
CA GLY A 47 15.58 -11.25 -0.02
C GLY A 47 15.08 -11.81 -1.35
N ALA A 48 13.96 -12.54 -1.35
CA ALA A 48 13.45 -13.27 -2.52
C ALA A 48 13.18 -12.39 -3.76
N VAL A 49 13.01 -11.07 -3.57
CA VAL A 49 12.81 -10.08 -4.64
C VAL A 49 13.93 -9.02 -4.68
N GLY A 50 15.06 -9.28 -4.01
CA GLY A 50 16.22 -8.38 -3.91
C GLY A 50 16.09 -7.29 -2.85
N GLU A 51 17.14 -6.48 -2.70
CA GLU A 51 17.23 -5.41 -1.70
C GLU A 51 16.16 -4.33 -1.90
N ARG A 52 15.65 -3.77 -0.79
CA ARG A 52 14.68 -2.68 -0.78
C ARG A 52 14.99 -1.74 0.37
N THR A 53 14.87 -0.44 0.11
CA THR A 53 15.14 0.60 1.11
C THR A 53 13.87 1.32 1.48
N ASN A 54 13.49 1.26 2.75
CA ASN A 54 12.31 1.94 3.29
C ASN A 54 11.02 1.65 2.49
N MET A 55 10.79 0.40 2.10
CA MET A 55 9.59 -0.01 1.35
C MET A 55 8.48 -0.38 2.33
N ILE A 56 7.33 0.33 2.27
CA ILE A 56 6.16 -0.03 3.08
C ILE A 56 5.66 -1.41 2.62
N LEU A 57 5.35 -2.28 3.59
CA LEU A 57 4.92 -3.66 3.39
C LEU A 57 3.39 -3.78 3.39
N GLY A 58 2.89 -4.98 3.08
CA GLY A 58 1.47 -5.28 3.02
C GLY A 58 0.85 -5.02 1.64
N HIS A 59 0.00 -5.94 1.22
CA HIS A 59 -0.63 -5.93 -0.10
C HIS A 59 -2.01 -6.60 -0.10
N GLU A 60 -2.60 -6.76 1.08
CA GLU A 60 -3.94 -7.29 1.31
C GLU A 60 -4.68 -6.31 2.21
N CYS A 61 -5.68 -5.59 1.69
CA CYS A 61 -6.45 -4.64 2.47
C CYS A 61 -7.90 -4.45 2.01
N CYS A 62 -8.76 -4.07 2.95
CA CYS A 62 -10.03 -3.41 2.66
C CYS A 62 -9.90 -1.97 3.16
N GLY A 63 -10.45 -1.02 2.42
CA GLY A 63 -10.28 0.38 2.78
C GLY A 63 -11.36 1.30 2.24
N GLU A 64 -11.28 2.54 2.70
CA GLU A 64 -12.13 3.64 2.25
C GLU A 64 -11.38 4.44 1.19
N ILE A 65 -12.03 4.70 0.05
CA ILE A 65 -11.50 5.64 -0.94
C ILE A 65 -11.61 7.05 -0.37
N VAL A 66 -10.49 7.75 -0.20
CA VAL A 66 -10.46 9.13 0.31
C VAL A 66 -10.24 10.17 -0.78
N LYS A 67 -9.68 9.76 -1.93
CA LYS A 67 -9.49 10.62 -3.10
C LYS A 67 -9.45 9.78 -4.37
N VAL A 68 -9.96 10.33 -5.47
CA VAL A 68 -9.81 9.79 -6.82
C VAL A 68 -9.27 10.85 -7.76
N GLY A 69 -8.59 10.42 -8.81
CA GLY A 69 -8.16 11.27 -9.93
C GLY A 69 -9.33 11.70 -10.80
N GLU A 70 -9.13 12.77 -11.57
CA GLU A 70 -10.17 13.39 -12.41
C GLU A 70 -10.70 12.50 -13.55
N LEU A 71 -9.95 11.47 -13.95
CA LEU A 71 -10.32 10.55 -15.03
C LEU A 71 -10.90 9.22 -14.50
N VAL A 72 -11.01 9.03 -13.19
CA VAL A 72 -11.63 7.86 -12.56
C VAL A 72 -13.14 7.95 -12.71
N LYS A 73 -13.78 6.89 -13.22
CA LYS A 73 -15.22 6.89 -13.55
C LYS A 73 -16.07 5.99 -12.66
N ASP A 74 -15.46 4.93 -12.13
CA ASP A 74 -16.21 3.85 -11.45
C ASP A 74 -16.16 3.96 -9.92
N PHE A 75 -15.35 4.88 -9.39
CA PHE A 75 -15.13 5.05 -7.96
C PHE A 75 -15.31 6.50 -7.52
N LYS A 76 -15.78 6.68 -6.28
CA LYS A 76 -15.91 7.97 -5.61
C LYS A 76 -15.45 7.85 -4.15
N PRO A 77 -15.08 8.96 -3.51
CA PRO A 77 -14.76 8.96 -2.08
C PRO A 77 -15.93 8.43 -1.22
N ALA A 78 -15.59 7.89 -0.04
CA ALA A 78 -16.51 7.26 0.91
C ALA A 78 -17.21 5.97 0.43
N ILE A 79 -16.70 5.35 -0.65
CA ILE A 79 -17.03 3.95 -0.98
C ILE A 79 -16.05 3.03 -0.24
N GLU A 80 -16.59 2.01 0.42
CA GLU A 80 -15.81 0.87 0.91
C GLU A 80 -15.40 -0.02 -0.26
N PHE A 81 -14.10 -0.29 -0.33
CA PHE A 81 -13.49 -1.01 -1.43
C PHE A 81 -12.67 -2.20 -0.92
N LEU A 82 -12.82 -3.35 -1.58
CA LEU A 82 -12.03 -4.55 -1.33
C LEU A 82 -10.83 -4.56 -2.28
N PHE A 83 -9.62 -4.55 -1.71
CA PHE A 83 -8.38 -4.66 -2.48
C PHE A 83 -7.70 -6.02 -2.23
N GLN A 84 -7.74 -6.88 -3.25
CA GLN A 84 -6.95 -8.10 -3.31
C GLN A 84 -6.04 -8.05 -4.54
N GLN A 85 -4.77 -7.69 -4.33
CA GLN A 85 -3.61 -7.90 -5.22
C GLN A 85 -3.63 -7.38 -6.68
N LEU A 86 -4.76 -6.92 -7.26
CA LEU A 86 -4.88 -6.76 -8.73
C LEU A 86 -5.33 -5.41 -9.28
N LEU A 87 -5.18 -4.30 -8.53
CA LEU A 87 -5.41 -2.95 -9.06
C LEU A 87 -4.23 -2.04 -8.69
N ARG A 88 -3.69 -1.28 -9.66
CA ARG A 88 -2.68 -0.24 -9.37
C ARG A 88 -3.39 0.92 -8.65
N ILE A 89 -3.41 0.88 -7.32
CA ILE A 89 -3.95 1.93 -6.47
C ILE A 89 -2.89 2.26 -5.43
N GLY A 90 -2.52 3.54 -5.31
CA GLY A 90 -1.56 4.00 -4.31
C GLY A 90 -2.19 3.94 -2.92
N ILE A 91 -1.69 3.04 -2.07
CA ILE A 91 -2.13 2.92 -0.68
C ILE A 91 -1.49 4.04 0.16
N LEU A 92 -2.31 4.74 0.93
CA LEU A 92 -1.93 5.80 1.89
C LEU A 92 -1.37 5.26 3.21
#